data_AF-A0A182NJH5-F1
#
_entry.id   AF-A0A182NJH5-F1
#
_cell.length_a   1.000
_cell.length_b   1.000
_cell.length_c   1.000
_cell.angle_alpha   90.00
_cell.angle_beta   90.00
_cell.angle_gamma   90.00
#
_symmetry.space_group_name_H-M   'P 1'
#
loop_
_entity.id
_entity.type
_entity.pdbx_description
1 polymer ?
#
loop_
_entity_poly.entity_id
_entity_poly.type
_entity_poly.pdbx_seq_one_letter_code
_entity_poly.pdbx_strand_id
1 'polypeptide(L)'
;MSAVRAVETRAEILPENDNDRLLEDDIERSEQKEHLYLDVLYAIANTVGAPAPGGQFAHYKEEMYLQAQRVFSVSADRHYRLLHAATEEKPKIIVLTVIVQEAEGLEAKDANGE
;
A
#
# COMPACT_ATOMS: atom_id res chain seq x y z
N MET A 1 -15.43 -36.70 56.63
CA MET A 1 -14.95 -35.34 56.98
C MET A 1 -13.48 -35.27 56.55
N SER A 2 -13.16 -35.35 55.25
CA SER A 2 -12.98 -34.24 54.30
C SER A 2 -12.17 -33.06 54.85
N ALA A 3 -10.90 -32.96 54.44
CA ALA A 3 -10.10 -31.75 54.51
C ALA A 3 -9.40 -31.57 53.15
N VAL A 4 -10.23 -31.25 52.16
CA VAL A 4 -9.82 -30.56 50.94
C VAL A 4 -9.08 -29.30 51.38
N ARG A 5 -7.77 -29.25 51.19
CA ARG A 5 -7.08 -27.98 50.97
C ARG A 5 -6.54 -28.04 49.56
N ALA A 6 -7.42 -27.61 48.66
CA ALA A 6 -7.06 -27.20 47.32
C ALA A 6 -5.85 -26.26 47.44
N VAL A 7 -4.70 -26.73 46.97
CA VAL A 7 -3.58 -25.87 46.64
C VAL A 7 -4.03 -25.18 45.36
N GLU A 8 -4.71 -24.05 45.54
CA GLU A 8 -5.14 -23.18 44.45
C GLU A 8 -3.89 -22.78 43.66
N THR A 9 -3.84 -23.28 42.43
CA THR A 9 -3.03 -22.79 41.33
C THR A 9 -3.29 -21.29 41.16
N ARG A 10 -2.53 -20.47 41.88
CA ARG A 10 -2.26 -19.10 41.44
C ARG A 10 -1.22 -19.20 40.34
N ALA A 11 -1.70 -19.23 39.10
CA ALA A 11 -0.90 -18.73 38.00
C ALA A 11 -0.58 -17.26 38.36
N GLU A 12 0.65 -17.02 38.81
CA GLU A 12 1.19 -15.67 38.92
C GLU A 12 1.10 -15.08 37.50
N ILE A 13 0.20 -14.11 37.30
CA ILE A 13 0.21 -13.28 36.10
C ILE A 13 1.51 -12.49 36.23
N LEU A 14 2.56 -13.01 35.60
CA LEU A 14 3.82 -12.28 35.42
C LEU A 14 3.45 -10.93 34.81
N PRO A 15 3.89 -9.81 35.41
CA PRO A 15 3.65 -8.52 34.80
C PRO A 15 4.25 -8.56 33.38
N GLU A 16 3.43 -8.30 32.36
CA GLU A 16 3.92 -8.13 31.00
C GLU A 16 5.03 -7.08 31.04
N ASN A 17 6.21 -7.45 30.55
CA ASN A 17 7.36 -6.58 30.55
C ASN A 17 7.08 -5.45 29.56
N ASP A 18 7.07 -4.19 30.02
CA ASP A 18 6.78 -3.03 29.17
C ASP A 18 7.69 -2.96 27.93
N ASN A 19 8.90 -3.54 28.01
CA ASN A 19 9.80 -3.68 26.86
C ASN A 19 9.29 -4.64 25.78
N ASP A 20 8.60 -5.73 26.15
CA ASP A 20 8.08 -6.69 25.19
C ASP A 20 6.91 -6.08 24.40
N ARG A 21 6.05 -5.30 25.06
CA ARG A 21 4.97 -4.53 24.40
C ARG A 21 5.49 -3.52 23.38
N LEU A 22 6.55 -2.78 23.72
CA LEU A 22 7.14 -1.80 22.80
C LEU A 22 7.73 -2.47 21.54
N LEU A 23 8.31 -3.67 21.70
CA LEU A 23 8.84 -4.45 20.58
C LEU A 23 7.73 -4.99 19.68
N GLU A 24 6.64 -5.51 20.26
CA GLU A 24 5.46 -5.97 19.50
C GLU A 24 4.85 -4.83 18.67
N ASP A 25 4.68 -3.66 19.29
CA ASP A 25 4.19 -2.45 18.64
C ASP A 25 5.09 -2.01 17.46
N ASP A 26 6.42 -2.11 17.61
CA ASP A 26 7.38 -1.77 16.55
C ASP A 26 7.34 -2.77 15.38
N ILE A 27 7.17 -4.06 15.69
CA ILE A 27 6.99 -5.12 14.70
C ILE A 27 5.70 -4.88 13.91
N GLU A 28 4.58 -4.65 14.60
CA GLU A 28 3.28 -4.40 13.97
C GLU A 28 3.33 -3.17 13.05
N ARG A 29 3.91 -2.06 13.53
CA ARG A 29 4.12 -0.86 12.70
C ARG A 29 4.97 -1.15 11.47
N SER A 30 6.00 -1.99 11.59
CA SER A 30 6.86 -2.37 10.47
C SER A 30 6.10 -3.20 9.43
N GLU A 31 5.28 -4.15 9.86
CA GLU A 31 4.45 -4.98 8.99
C GLU A 31 3.38 -4.15 8.26
N GLN A 32 2.68 -3.26 8.97
CA GLN A 32 1.70 -2.34 8.38
C GLN A 32 2.35 -1.42 7.32
N LYS A 33 3.55 -0.90 7.61
CA LYS A 33 4.30 -0.07 6.67
C LYS A 33 4.68 -0.83 5.40
N GLU A 34 5.07 -2.10 5.52
CA GLU A 34 5.39 -2.94 4.37
C GLU A 34 4.16 -3.28 3.54
N HIS A 35 3.03 -3.58 4.19
CA HIS A 35 1.77 -3.81 3.50
C HIS A 35 1.35 -2.58 2.69
N LEU A 36 1.41 -1.40 3.30
CA LEU A 36 1.14 -0.14 2.62
C LEU A 36 2.11 0.09 1.45
N TYR A 37 3.38 -0.29 1.61
CA TYR A 37 4.37 -0.18 0.53
C TYR A 37 4.04 -1.09 -0.66
N LEU A 38 3.60 -2.33 -0.40
CA LEU A 38 3.11 -3.25 -1.43
C LEU A 38 1.91 -2.66 -2.18
N ASP A 39 0.94 -2.07 -1.47
CA ASP A 39 -0.22 -1.43 -2.08
C ASP A 39 0.18 -0.27 -3.00
N VAL A 40 1.15 0.55 -2.57
CA VAL A 40 1.69 1.64 -3.40
C VAL A 40 2.35 1.09 -4.66
N LEU A 41 3.17 0.05 -4.55
CA LEU A 41 3.81 -0.57 -5.71
C LEU A 41 2.77 -1.17 -6.67
N TYR A 42 1.75 -1.84 -6.13
CA TYR A 42 0.65 -2.38 -6.92
C TYR A 42 -0.11 -1.27 -7.65
N ALA A 43 -0.40 -0.15 -6.99
CA ALA A 43 -1.08 0.98 -7.59
C ALA A 43 -0.28 1.62 -8.73
N ILE A 44 1.05 1.79 -8.56
CA ILE A 44 1.94 2.27 -9.61
C ILE A 44 2.03 1.25 -10.77
N ALA A 45 2.11 -0.04 -10.46
CA ALA A 45 2.20 -1.09 -11.45
C ALA A 45 0.94 -1.18 -12.32
N ASN A 46 -0.23 -1.01 -11.71
CA ASN A 46 -1.54 -1.24 -12.29
C ASN A 46 -2.37 0.05 -12.42
N THR A 47 -1.71 1.19 -12.66
CA THR A 47 -2.36 2.49 -12.86
C THR A 47 -3.50 2.41 -13.89
N VAL A 48 -4.66 2.96 -13.53
CA VAL A 48 -5.86 2.99 -14.39
C VAL A 48 -5.93 4.30 -15.16
N GLY A 49 -6.23 4.21 -16.46
CA GLY A 49 -6.38 5.36 -17.33
C GLY A 49 -5.85 5.05 -18.73
N ALA A 50 -6.13 5.93 -19.69
CA ALA A 50 -5.55 5.80 -21.02
C ALA A 50 -4.07 6.16 -20.96
N PRO A 51 -3.15 5.29 -21.40
CA PRO A 51 -1.75 5.68 -21.56
C PRO A 51 -1.67 6.83 -22.57
N ALA A 52 -0.81 7.80 -22.30
CA ALA A 52 -0.60 8.94 -23.19
C ALA A 52 -0.30 8.46 -24.62
N PRO A 53 -0.81 9.13 -25.68
CA PRO A 53 -0.44 8.82 -27.05
C PRO A 53 1.09 8.76 -27.20
N GLY A 54 1.63 7.63 -27.66
CA GLY A 54 3.08 7.46 -27.83
C GLY A 54 3.89 7.26 -26.54
N GLY A 55 3.26 6.99 -25.40
CA GLY A 55 3.97 6.65 -24.16
C GLY A 55 4.69 7.83 -23.49
N GLN A 56 4.29 9.07 -23.82
CA GLN A 56 4.92 10.31 -23.33
C GLN A 56 5.11 10.36 -21.81
N PHE A 57 4.26 9.65 -21.05
CA PHE A 57 4.25 9.63 -19.59
C PHE A 57 4.81 8.33 -18.97
N ALA A 58 5.40 7.45 -19.77
CA ALA A 58 5.93 6.17 -19.26
C ALA A 58 7.06 6.35 -18.23
N HIS A 59 7.90 7.38 -18.40
CA HIS A 59 9.02 7.68 -17.50
C HIS A 59 8.59 8.03 -16.06
N TYR A 60 7.40 8.61 -15.88
CA TYR A 60 6.89 8.94 -14.55
C TYR A 60 6.71 7.70 -13.67
N LYS A 61 6.46 6.52 -14.27
CA LYS A 61 6.31 5.28 -13.52
C LYS A 61 7.61 4.90 -12.82
N GLU A 62 8.76 5.06 -13.49
CA GLU A 62 10.08 4.78 -12.91
C GLU A 62 10.41 5.78 -11.79
N GLU A 63 10.12 7.07 -12.02
CA GLU A 63 10.28 8.10 -10.99
C GLU A 63 9.40 7.84 -9.77
N MET A 64 8.16 7.38 -9.96
CA MET A 64 7.25 7.03 -8.87
C MET A 64 7.79 5.88 -8.02
N TYR A 65 8.36 4.83 -8.62
CA TYR A 65 9.02 3.76 -7.86
C TYR A 65 10.18 4.29 -7.02
N LEU A 66 11.04 5.13 -7.61
CA LEU A 66 12.18 5.74 -6.91
C LEU A 66 11.74 6.65 -5.77
N GLN A 67 10.64 7.39 -5.93
CA GLN A 67 10.10 8.25 -4.87
C GLN A 67 9.46 7.42 -3.75
N ALA A 68 8.66 6.41 -4.10
CA ALA A 68 8.07 5.50 -3.12
C ALA A 68 9.16 4.82 -2.27
N GLN A 69 10.21 4.29 -2.91
CA GLN A 69 11.34 3.68 -2.21
C GLN A 69 11.99 4.65 -1.21
N ARG A 70 12.23 5.90 -1.61
CA ARG A 70 12.83 6.94 -0.76
C ARG A 70 11.93 7.31 0.41
N VAL A 71 10.66 7.63 0.17
CA VAL A 71 9.71 8.06 1.22
C VAL A 71 9.49 6.96 2.26
N PHE A 72 9.38 5.71 1.82
CA PHE A 72 9.23 4.57 2.74
C PHE A 72 10.56 4.10 3.34
N SER A 73 11.71 4.64 2.92
CA SER A 73 13.03 4.22 3.38
C SER A 73 13.27 2.71 3.21
N VAL A 74 12.88 2.15 2.06
CA VAL A 74 13.02 0.72 1.76
C VAL A 74 14.34 0.46 1.04
N SER A 75 15.09 -0.55 1.48
CA SER A 75 16.34 -0.94 0.82
C SER A 75 16.10 -1.44 -0.61
N ALA A 76 17.10 -1.34 -1.49
CA ALA A 76 16.97 -1.75 -2.89
C ALA A 76 16.58 -3.23 -3.04
N ASP A 77 17.22 -4.13 -2.29
CA ASP A 77 16.91 -5.56 -2.32
C ASP A 77 15.47 -5.86 -1.88
N ARG A 78 14.98 -5.10 -0.90
CA ARG A 78 13.62 -5.26 -0.39
C ARG A 78 12.60 -4.68 -1.37
N HIS A 79 12.90 -3.52 -1.96
CA HIS A 79 12.10 -2.93 -3.02
C HIS A 79 11.93 -3.90 -4.19
N TYR A 80 13.03 -4.50 -4.67
CA TYR A 80 12.99 -5.45 -5.79
C TYR A 80 12.08 -6.64 -5.51
N ARG A 81 12.19 -7.25 -4.31
CA ARG A 81 11.35 -8.38 -3.90
C ARG A 81 9.87 -8.00 -3.82
N LEU A 82 9.56 -6.87 -3.21
CA LEU A 82 8.18 -6.41 -3.04
C LEU A 82 7.56 -5.95 -4.36
N LEU A 83 8.35 -5.31 -5.23
CA LEU A 83 7.91 -4.93 -6.58
C LEU A 83 7.58 -6.16 -7.41
N HIS A 84 8.44 -7.18 -7.36
CA HIS A 84 8.17 -8.45 -8.04
C HIS A 84 6.83 -9.05 -7.58
N ALA A 85 6.64 -9.17 -6.26
CA ALA A 85 5.37 -9.66 -5.69
C ALA A 85 4.16 -8.83 -6.14
N ALA A 86 4.26 -7.50 -6.11
CA ALA A 86 3.17 -6.60 -6.53
C ALA A 86 2.83 -6.72 -8.03
N THR A 87 3.81 -7.08 -8.87
CA THR A 87 3.61 -7.26 -10.32
C THR A 87 3.14 -8.65 -10.73
N GLU A 88 3.33 -9.67 -9.90
CA GLU A 88 2.83 -11.02 -10.14
C GLU A 88 1.33 -11.15 -9.85
N GLU A 89 0.78 -10.30 -8.98
CA GLU A 89 -0.64 -10.28 -8.70
C GLU A 89 -1.44 -9.91 -9.95
N LYS A 90 -2.46 -10.71 -10.26
CA LYS A 90 -3.36 -10.44 -11.38
C LYS A 90 -4.03 -9.06 -11.20
N PRO A 91 -3.94 -8.15 -12.19
CA PRO A 91 -4.57 -6.84 -12.09
C PRO A 91 -6.09 -6.96 -11.89
N LYS A 92 -6.64 -6.15 -10.98
CA LYS A 92 -8.08 -6.07 -10.75
C LYS A 92 -8.77 -5.49 -11.98
N ILE A 93 -9.94 -6.04 -12.33
CA ILE A 93 -10.81 -5.45 -13.36
C ILE A 93 -11.57 -4.30 -12.71
N ILE A 94 -11.35 -3.09 -13.20
CA ILE A 94 -11.95 -1.87 -12.64
C ILE A 94 -13.01 -1.35 -13.60
N VAL A 95 -14.24 -1.20 -13.12
CA VAL A 95 -15.37 -0.64 -13.85
C VAL A 95 -15.68 0.74 -13.27
N LEU A 96 -15.41 1.78 -14.05
CA LEU A 96 -15.68 3.17 -13.65
C LEU A 96 -16.98 3.65 -14.30
N THR A 97 -17.94 4.07 -13.47
CA THR A 97 -19.12 4.81 -13.94
C THR A 97 -18.82 6.31 -13.81
N VAL A 98 -18.60 6.95 -14.94
CA VAL A 98 -18.32 8.40 -14.99
C VAL A 98 -19.51 9.10 -15.60
N ILE A 99 -20.07 10.07 -14.88
CA ILE A 99 -21.13 10.95 -15.36
C ILE A 99 -20.53 12.35 -15.44
N VAL A 100 -20.43 12.88 -16.65
CA VAL A 100 -20.04 14.27 -16.86
C VAL A 100 -21.19 15.16 -16.42
N GLN A 101 -20.93 16.06 -15.49
CA GLN A 101 -21.94 17.00 -14.98
C GLN A 101 -21.95 18.28 -15.82
N GLU A 102 -20.80 18.95 -15.89
CA GLU A 102 -20.63 20.19 -16.65
C GLU A 102 -19.17 20.35 -17.06
N ALA A 103 -18.91 21.21 -18.04
CA ALA A 103 -17.60 21.66 -18.44
C ALA A 103 -17.65 23.16 -18.71
N GLU A 104 -16.64 23.90 -18.27
CA GLU A 104 -16.54 25.36 -18.44
C GLU A 104 -15.25 25.71 -19.20
N GLY A 105 -15.27 26.82 -19.95
CA GLY A 105 -14.07 27.33 -20.62
C GLY A 105 -13.56 26.46 -21.77
N LEU A 106 -14.46 25.73 -22.45
CA LEU A 106 -14.10 24.93 -23.63
C LEU A 106 -13.60 25.85 -24.74
N GLU A 107 -12.40 25.58 -25.26
CA GLU A 107 -11.89 26.24 -26.45
C GLU A 107 -12.74 25.81 -27.65
N ALA A 108 -13.37 26.77 -28.32
CA ALA A 108 -14.11 26.49 -29.52
C ALA A 108 -13.12 26.10 -30.62
N LYS A 109 -13.19 24.85 -31.09
CA LYS A 109 -12.69 24.55 -32.43
C LYS A 109 -13.52 25.42 -33.38
N ASP A 110 -12.87 26.22 -34.22
CA ASP A 110 -13.59 27.12 -35.12
C ASP A 110 -14.61 26.32 -35.95
N ALA A 111 -15.65 26.99 -36.45
CA ALA A 111 -16.67 26.33 -37.26
C ALA A 111 -16.13 25.78 -38.61
N ASN A 112 -14.83 25.97 -38.91
CA ASN A 112 -14.19 25.64 -40.17
C ASN A 112 -13.29 24.39 -40.09
N GLY A 113 -12.91 23.92 -38.90
CA GLY A 113 -12.27 22.63 -38.71
C GLY A 113 -10.83 22.51 -39.24
N GLU A 114 -10.03 23.58 -39.23
CA GLU A 114 -8.56 23.47 -39.37
C GLU A 114 -7.89 23.29 -38.00
#